data_AF-A0A8H4FPL6-F1
#
_entry.id   AF-A0A8H4FPL6-F1
#
_cell.length_a   1.000
_cell.length_b   1.000
_cell.length_c   1.000
_cell.angle_alpha   90.00
_cell.angle_beta   90.00
_cell.angle_gamma   90.00
#
_symmetry.space_group_name_H-M   'P 1'
#
loop_
_entity.id
_entity.type
_entity.pdbx_description
1 polymer ?
#
loop_
_entity_poly.entity_id
_entity_poly.type
_entity_poly.pdbx_seq_one_letter_code
_entity_poly.pdbx_strand_id
1 'polypeptide(L)'
;MHILGTVLRSLARMETKPYPLDLVKGLENPEYSDVTIRCITRDFYAHRVVLASQSKFFADAFPDSDIDPALLLEGSTVLGNANAHQNPGCQQIVNMQDENPRVVENVLCFMYHADYRDTPCLNVTPPPADPIMFNLQMSVAADKFEVSCLKRCAAEKLRDASEKLWNTDAFVKAIAYAYSETSRVDVMARSVLAEVAARHASDLSQIIAFRDLLDEFLQFNVDFTEAVVKTEPDMSQGMPYV
;
A
#
# COMPACT_ATOMS: atom_id res chain seq x y z
N MET A 1 -9.27 -14.88 33.90
CA MET A 1 -9.15 -15.28 32.48
C MET A 1 -10.29 -14.79 31.59
N HIS A 2 -11.56 -14.73 32.06
CA HIS A 2 -12.69 -14.33 31.19
C HIS A 2 -12.75 -12.83 30.84
N ILE A 3 -12.30 -11.94 31.72
CA ILE A 3 -12.41 -10.48 31.54
C ILE A 3 -11.42 -9.98 30.47
N LEU A 4 -10.19 -10.53 30.46
CA LEU A 4 -9.16 -10.15 29.49
C LEU A 4 -9.56 -10.53 28.05
N GLY A 5 -10.19 -11.70 27.87
CA GLY A 5 -10.71 -12.13 26.57
C GLY A 5 -11.93 -11.34 26.09
N THR A 6 -12.73 -10.79 27.01
CA THR A 6 -13.84 -9.88 26.66
C THR A 6 -13.34 -8.49 26.32
N VAL A 7 -12.33 -7.98 27.02
CA VAL A 7 -11.69 -6.69 26.69
C VAL A 7 -10.94 -6.77 25.36
N LEU A 8 -10.18 -7.82 25.08
CA LEU A 8 -9.53 -8.03 23.77
C LEU A 8 -10.54 -8.17 22.62
N ARG A 9 -11.66 -8.87 22.84
CA ARG A 9 -12.77 -8.91 21.85
C ARG A 9 -13.52 -7.59 21.74
N SER A 10 -13.57 -6.79 22.80
CA SER A 10 -14.17 -5.45 22.79
C SER A 10 -13.26 -4.42 22.11
N LEU A 11 -11.93 -4.57 22.21
CA LEU A 11 -10.93 -3.77 21.49
C LEU A 11 -10.89 -4.15 20.01
N ALA A 12 -11.05 -5.45 19.68
CA ALA A 12 -11.23 -5.91 18.29
C ALA A 12 -12.60 -5.54 17.68
N ARG A 13 -13.58 -5.13 18.52
CA ARG A 13 -14.88 -4.56 18.12
C ARG A 13 -14.96 -3.05 18.31
N MET A 14 -13.85 -2.39 18.60
CA MET A 14 -13.74 -0.98 18.26
C MET A 14 -13.56 -0.95 16.75
N GLU A 15 -14.68 -1.10 16.02
CA GLU A 15 -14.81 -0.44 14.74
C GLU A 15 -14.37 1.00 15.01
N THR A 16 -13.14 1.31 14.60
CA THR A 16 -12.67 2.67 14.52
C THR A 16 -13.61 3.33 13.53
N LYS A 17 -14.72 3.89 14.03
CA LYS A 17 -15.57 4.75 13.22
C LYS A 17 -14.62 5.76 12.59
N PRO A 18 -14.53 5.80 11.24
CA PRO A 18 -13.61 6.69 10.59
C PRO A 18 -13.96 8.11 11.06
N TYR A 19 -12.92 8.89 11.23
CA TYR A 19 -12.88 10.25 11.75
C TYR A 19 -14.24 10.99 11.69
N PRO A 20 -14.66 11.69 12.77
CA PRO A 20 -15.99 12.30 12.88
C PRO A 20 -16.29 13.46 11.90
N LEU A 21 -15.44 13.66 10.90
CA LEU A 21 -15.66 14.58 9.79
C LEU A 21 -15.91 13.73 8.54
N ASP A 22 -17.06 13.93 7.91
CA ASP A 22 -17.43 13.35 6.62
C ASP A 22 -16.61 13.97 5.47
N LEU A 23 -15.28 14.14 5.68
CA LEU A 23 -14.28 14.58 4.70
C LEU A 23 -14.34 13.72 3.44
N VAL A 24 -14.82 12.48 3.58
CA VAL A 24 -15.23 11.56 2.53
C VAL A 24 -16.06 12.23 1.43
N LYS A 25 -17.02 13.10 1.79
CA LYS A 25 -17.83 13.85 0.82
C LYS A 25 -17.05 14.91 0.03
N GLY A 26 -15.88 15.30 0.55
CA GLY A 26 -15.01 16.30 -0.06
C GLY A 26 -14.00 15.71 -1.05
N LEU A 27 -13.71 14.41 -1.00
CA LEU A 27 -12.82 13.78 -1.98
C LEU A 27 -13.46 13.89 -3.37
N GLU A 28 -12.69 14.40 -4.33
CA GLU A 28 -13.16 14.73 -5.69
C GLU A 28 -14.22 15.84 -5.79
N ASN A 29 -14.47 16.59 -4.71
CA ASN A 29 -15.30 17.79 -4.78
C ASN A 29 -14.42 19.02 -5.07
N PRO A 30 -14.49 19.61 -6.29
CA PRO A 30 -13.67 20.76 -6.64
C PRO A 30 -14.03 22.04 -5.86
N GLU A 31 -15.22 22.14 -5.28
CA GLU A 31 -15.66 23.34 -4.56
C GLU A 31 -14.83 23.63 -3.31
N TYR A 32 -14.37 22.57 -2.62
CA TYR A 32 -13.65 22.67 -1.36
C TYR A 32 -12.17 22.30 -1.47
N SER A 33 -11.74 21.82 -2.65
CA SER A 33 -10.34 21.42 -2.90
C SER A 33 -9.41 22.63 -3.05
N ASP A 34 -8.26 22.58 -2.39
CA ASP A 34 -7.17 23.56 -2.49
C ASP A 34 -5.92 22.99 -3.21
N VAL A 35 -5.96 21.72 -3.64
CA VAL A 35 -4.92 21.06 -4.42
C VAL A 35 -5.50 20.10 -5.48
N THR A 36 -4.85 20.05 -6.63
CA THR A 36 -5.10 19.04 -7.68
C THR A 36 -3.90 18.09 -7.79
N ILE A 37 -4.14 16.78 -7.70
CA ILE A 37 -3.16 15.74 -8.00
C ILE A 37 -3.37 15.29 -9.45
N ARG A 38 -2.38 15.51 -10.32
CA ARG A 38 -2.48 15.22 -11.75
C ARG A 38 -1.75 13.95 -12.13
N CYS A 39 -2.50 12.93 -12.52
CA CYS A 39 -1.96 11.73 -13.16
C CYS A 39 -2.13 11.81 -14.68
N ILE A 40 -1.50 10.88 -15.40
CA ILE A 40 -1.50 10.87 -16.88
C ILE A 40 -2.90 10.87 -17.51
N THR A 41 -3.88 10.20 -16.90
CA THR A 41 -5.24 10.06 -17.45
C THR A 41 -6.34 10.63 -16.55
N ARG A 42 -6.00 11.14 -15.35
CA ARG A 42 -6.99 11.60 -14.37
C ARG A 42 -6.40 12.65 -13.43
N ASP A 43 -7.20 13.68 -13.17
CA ASP A 43 -6.94 14.66 -12.12
C ASP A 43 -7.80 14.31 -10.88
N PHE A 44 -7.23 14.44 -9.69
CA PHE A 44 -7.92 14.24 -8.41
C PHE A 44 -7.93 15.54 -7.61
N TYR A 45 -9.12 15.94 -7.15
CA TYR A 45 -9.31 17.10 -6.28
C TYR A 45 -9.23 16.67 -4.81
N ALA A 46 -8.37 17.35 -4.04
CA ALA A 46 -8.10 17.01 -2.64
C ALA A 46 -7.85 18.25 -1.77
N HIS A 47 -7.58 18.01 -0.49
CA HIS A 47 -7.35 19.03 0.54
C HIS A 47 -5.93 18.89 1.11
N ARG A 48 -5.12 19.94 1.03
CA ARG A 48 -3.72 19.98 1.50
C ARG A 48 -3.63 19.57 2.96
N VAL A 49 -4.53 20.07 3.80
CA VAL A 49 -4.56 19.76 5.25
C VAL A 49 -4.76 18.27 5.54
N VAL A 50 -5.59 17.58 4.75
CA VAL A 50 -5.82 16.13 4.91
C VAL A 50 -4.59 15.35 4.47
N LEU A 51 -3.96 15.77 3.37
CA LEU A 51 -2.80 15.07 2.82
C LEU A 51 -1.54 15.29 3.67
N ALA A 52 -1.20 16.55 3.99
CA ALA A 52 0.01 16.92 4.74
C ALA A 52 -0.01 16.41 6.19
N SER A 53 -1.18 16.29 6.82
CA SER A 53 -1.27 15.77 8.19
C SER A 53 -0.94 14.26 8.30
N GLN A 54 -0.94 13.55 7.17
CA GLN A 54 -0.77 12.09 7.12
C GLN A 54 0.44 11.64 6.30
N SER A 55 1.08 12.56 5.58
CA SER A 55 2.18 12.26 4.67
C SER A 55 3.21 13.39 4.70
N LYS A 56 4.43 13.03 5.06
CA LYS A 56 5.56 13.95 4.98
C LYS A 56 5.86 14.34 3.54
N PHE A 57 5.77 13.40 2.59
CA PHE A 57 5.88 13.69 1.16
C PHE A 57 4.93 14.81 0.73
N PHE A 58 3.65 14.73 1.09
CA PHE A 58 2.68 15.77 0.73
C PHE A 58 2.91 17.08 1.50
N ALA A 59 3.30 17.01 2.78
CA ALA A 59 3.66 18.20 3.55
C ALA A 59 4.83 18.97 2.91
N ASP A 60 5.87 18.25 2.49
CA ASP A 60 7.05 18.82 1.83
C ASP A 60 6.72 19.31 0.41
N ALA A 61 5.76 18.66 -0.27
CA ALA A 61 5.27 19.08 -1.59
C ALA A 61 4.41 20.35 -1.56
N PHE A 62 3.94 20.79 -0.39
CA PHE A 62 3.09 21.97 -0.21
C PHE A 62 3.88 23.11 0.43
N PRO A 63 4.67 23.88 -0.34
CA PRO A 63 5.43 24.99 0.23
C PRO A 63 4.51 26.04 0.86
N ASP A 64 5.03 26.72 1.88
CA ASP A 64 4.48 27.99 2.32
C ASP A 64 4.56 29.00 1.16
N SER A 65 3.60 29.93 1.10
CA SER A 65 3.50 30.94 0.05
C SER A 65 4.73 31.82 -0.12
N ASP A 66 5.65 31.79 0.86
CA ASP A 66 6.85 32.62 0.94
C ASP A 66 8.12 31.89 0.46
N ILE A 67 8.03 30.61 0.07
CA ILE A 67 9.19 29.83 -0.42
C ILE A 67 9.33 29.97 -1.94
N ASP A 68 10.56 30.24 -2.38
CA ASP A 68 10.92 30.31 -3.81
C ASP A 68 10.56 28.99 -4.52
N PRO A 69 9.71 29.03 -5.57
CA PRO A 69 9.35 27.85 -6.37
C PRO A 69 10.54 27.06 -6.92
N ALA A 70 11.72 27.67 -7.04
CA ALA A 70 12.95 27.02 -7.48
C ALA A 70 13.59 26.10 -6.41
N LEU A 71 13.16 26.16 -5.15
CA LEU A 71 13.67 25.34 -4.04
C LEU A 71 12.83 24.09 -3.76
N LEU A 72 11.77 23.85 -4.54
CA LEU A 72 10.87 22.71 -4.35
C LEU A 72 11.51 21.40 -4.85
N LEU A 73 11.12 20.28 -4.23
CA LEU A 73 11.57 18.94 -4.63
C LEU A 73 11.39 18.73 -6.14
N GLU A 74 12.33 18.03 -6.81
CA GLU A 74 12.14 17.62 -8.20
C GLU A 74 10.79 16.88 -8.35
N GLY A 75 9.91 17.39 -9.23
CA GLY A 75 8.53 16.91 -9.41
C GLY A 75 7.45 17.79 -8.75
N SER A 76 7.83 18.75 -7.91
CA SER A 76 6.92 19.77 -7.36
C SER A 76 6.65 20.84 -8.42
N THR A 77 5.45 20.86 -9.00
CA THR A 77 5.11 21.86 -10.01
C THR A 77 4.53 23.12 -9.38
N VAL A 78 5.29 24.20 -9.56
CA VAL A 78 4.96 25.64 -9.65
C VAL A 78 3.50 26.03 -9.33
N LEU A 79 3.39 26.97 -8.38
CA LEU A 79 2.28 27.90 -8.18
C LEU A 79 1.96 28.61 -9.51
N GLY A 80 1.07 28.01 -10.30
CA GLY A 80 0.74 28.50 -11.63
C GLY A 80 -0.54 27.85 -12.08
N ASN A 81 -1.61 28.64 -12.11
CA ASN A 81 -2.96 28.28 -12.48
C ASN A 81 -3.10 27.89 -13.97
N ALA A 82 -2.38 26.88 -14.47
CA ALA A 82 -2.56 26.39 -15.83
C ALA A 82 -4.01 25.96 -16.13
N ASN A 83 -4.83 25.75 -15.07
CA ASN A 83 -6.24 25.38 -15.13
C ASN A 83 -7.20 26.42 -14.49
N ALA A 84 -6.82 27.71 -14.42
CA ALA A 84 -7.64 28.78 -13.80
C ALA A 84 -9.11 28.83 -14.26
N HIS A 85 -9.41 28.26 -15.42
CA HIS A 85 -10.74 28.27 -16.03
C HIS A 85 -11.68 27.20 -15.46
N GLN A 86 -11.17 26.15 -14.81
CA GLN A 86 -11.98 25.04 -14.27
C GLN A 86 -12.11 25.08 -12.74
N ASN A 87 -11.14 25.64 -12.03
CA ASN A 87 -11.26 25.92 -10.59
C ASN A 87 -10.40 27.12 -10.18
N PRO A 88 -10.95 28.35 -10.14
CA PRO A 88 -10.21 29.56 -9.78
C PRO A 88 -9.71 29.59 -8.32
N GLY A 89 -10.17 28.67 -7.45
CA GLY A 89 -9.69 28.52 -6.08
C GLY A 89 -8.50 27.56 -5.92
N CYS A 90 -8.19 26.75 -6.94
CA CYS A 90 -7.11 25.77 -6.89
C CYS A 90 -5.75 26.46 -7.12
N GLN A 91 -5.00 26.65 -6.04
CA GLN A 91 -3.70 27.35 -6.08
C GLN A 91 -2.52 26.42 -6.37
N GLN A 92 -2.69 25.09 -6.22
CA GLN A 92 -1.56 24.15 -6.29
C GLN A 92 -1.87 22.88 -7.09
N ILE A 93 -0.88 22.44 -7.88
CA ILE A 93 -0.91 21.20 -8.67
C ILE A 93 0.30 20.34 -8.30
N VAL A 94 0.06 19.06 -7.95
CA VAL A 94 1.11 18.06 -7.79
C VAL A 94 1.10 17.13 -8.99
N ASN A 95 2.20 17.11 -9.76
CA ASN A 95 2.30 16.32 -10.97
C ASN A 95 2.81 14.89 -10.66
N MET A 96 2.02 13.89 -11.06
CA MET A 96 2.24 12.46 -10.82
C MET A 96 2.01 11.64 -12.10
N GLN A 97 2.54 12.13 -13.23
CA GLN A 97 2.30 11.52 -14.55
C GLN A 97 2.87 10.10 -14.68
N ASP A 98 3.94 9.78 -13.96
CA ASP A 98 4.56 8.46 -13.98
C ASP A 98 3.87 7.44 -13.06
N GLU A 99 2.87 7.89 -12.27
CA GLU A 99 2.18 7.02 -11.32
C GLU A 99 0.96 6.34 -11.93
N ASN A 100 0.67 5.13 -11.45
CA ASN A 100 -0.58 4.44 -11.79
C ASN A 100 -1.77 5.18 -11.16
N PRO A 101 -2.71 5.74 -11.94
CA PRO A 101 -3.84 6.51 -11.42
C PRO A 101 -4.71 5.72 -10.43
N ARG A 102 -4.83 4.40 -10.59
CA ARG A 102 -5.61 3.55 -9.68
C ARG A 102 -4.93 3.43 -8.32
N VAL A 103 -3.61 3.37 -8.27
CA VAL A 103 -2.85 3.32 -7.03
C VAL A 103 -2.94 4.67 -6.32
N VAL A 104 -2.76 5.78 -7.05
CA VAL A 104 -2.91 7.14 -6.51
C VAL A 104 -4.32 7.36 -5.96
N GLU A 105 -5.37 6.99 -6.70
CA GLU A 105 -6.76 7.07 -6.24
C GLU A 105 -6.96 6.34 -4.91
N ASN A 106 -6.36 5.15 -4.75
CA ASN A 106 -6.52 4.36 -3.53
C ASN A 106 -5.65 4.85 -2.37
N VAL A 107 -4.50 5.47 -2.63
CA VAL A 107 -3.74 6.21 -1.61
C VAL A 107 -4.58 7.37 -1.10
N LEU A 108 -5.17 8.16 -1.99
CA LEU A 108 -6.06 9.26 -1.63
C LEU A 108 -7.29 8.75 -0.88
N CYS A 109 -7.95 7.69 -1.37
CA CYS A 109 -9.06 7.05 -0.64
C CYS A 109 -8.65 6.68 0.78
N PHE A 110 -7.49 6.03 0.96
CA PHE A 110 -7.00 5.67 2.29
C PHE A 110 -6.81 6.89 3.19
N MET A 111 -6.22 7.97 2.69
CA MET A 111 -6.00 9.18 3.49
C MET A 111 -7.31 9.84 3.95
N TYR A 112 -8.43 9.61 3.28
CA TYR A 112 -9.73 10.12 3.70
C TYR A 112 -10.54 9.14 4.55
N HIS A 113 -10.39 7.83 4.30
CA HIS A 113 -11.27 6.80 4.85
C HIS A 113 -10.59 5.87 5.85
N ALA A 114 -9.25 5.97 5.99
CA ALA A 114 -8.39 4.99 6.64
C ALA A 114 -8.51 3.57 6.05
N ASP A 115 -9.03 3.44 4.82
CA ASP A 115 -9.18 2.19 4.10
C ASP A 115 -9.19 2.43 2.58
N TYR A 116 -8.86 1.41 1.81
CA TYR A 116 -8.90 1.43 0.34
C TYR A 116 -9.46 0.11 -0.22
N ARG A 117 -9.97 0.11 -1.45
CA ARG A 117 -10.59 -1.08 -2.04
C ARG A 117 -9.58 -1.85 -2.88
N ASP A 118 -9.25 -3.06 -2.44
CA ASP A 118 -8.32 -3.98 -3.11
C ASP A 118 -9.04 -5.05 -3.96
N THR A 119 -10.37 -5.05 -3.96
CA THR A 119 -11.15 -5.97 -4.78
C THR A 119 -11.24 -5.47 -6.23
N PRO A 120 -11.00 -6.32 -7.24
CA PRO A 120 -11.13 -5.96 -8.64
C PRO A 120 -12.55 -5.47 -8.97
N CYS A 121 -12.65 -4.32 -9.63
CA CYS A 121 -13.90 -3.91 -10.26
C CYS A 121 -14.10 -4.78 -11.50
N LEU A 122 -15.05 -5.71 -11.47
CA LEU A 122 -15.24 -6.76 -12.49
C LEU A 122 -15.54 -6.22 -13.92
N ASN A 123 -15.82 -4.92 -14.06
CA ASN A 123 -16.27 -4.30 -15.30
C ASN A 123 -15.23 -3.36 -15.94
N VAL A 124 -13.95 -3.48 -15.58
CA VAL A 124 -12.87 -2.60 -16.09
C VAL A 124 -11.97 -3.39 -17.05
N THR A 125 -11.67 -2.78 -18.21
CA THR A 125 -10.73 -3.29 -19.22
C THR A 125 -9.55 -2.33 -19.39
N PRO A 126 -8.29 -2.78 -19.26
CA PRO A 126 -7.86 -4.14 -18.92
C PRO A 126 -8.28 -4.54 -17.50
N PRO A 127 -8.34 -5.86 -17.20
CA PRO A 127 -8.66 -6.34 -15.87
C PRO A 127 -7.76 -5.66 -14.82
N PRO A 128 -8.29 -5.34 -13.64
CA PRO A 128 -7.47 -4.85 -12.54
C PRO A 128 -6.30 -5.80 -12.26
N ALA A 129 -5.20 -5.27 -11.74
CA ALA A 129 -4.18 -6.11 -11.11
C ALA A 129 -4.86 -7.04 -10.09
N ASP A 130 -4.34 -8.26 -9.96
CA ASP A 130 -4.83 -9.18 -8.94
C ASP A 130 -4.64 -8.59 -7.53
N PRO A 131 -5.42 -9.01 -6.52
CA PRO A 131 -5.36 -8.42 -5.19
C PRO A 131 -3.97 -8.50 -4.54
N ILE A 132 -3.16 -9.52 -4.85
CA ILE A 132 -1.80 -9.64 -4.29
C ILE A 132 -0.93 -8.52 -4.89
N MET A 133 -0.86 -8.45 -6.22
CA MET A 133 -0.06 -7.44 -6.92
C MET A 133 -0.55 -6.02 -6.60
N PHE A 134 -1.86 -5.81 -6.52
CA PHE A 134 -2.41 -4.50 -6.18
C PHE A 134 -2.03 -4.07 -4.77
N ASN A 135 -2.19 -4.94 -3.76
CA ASN A 135 -1.78 -4.63 -2.39
C ASN A 135 -0.26 -4.44 -2.26
N LEU A 136 0.53 -5.18 -3.05
CA LEU A 136 1.98 -5.00 -3.14
C LEU A 136 2.36 -3.62 -3.73
N GLN A 137 1.68 -3.19 -4.80
CA GLN A 137 1.83 -1.84 -5.36
C GLN A 137 1.40 -0.76 -4.38
N MET A 138 0.36 -1.00 -3.59
CA MET A 138 -0.07 -0.09 -2.52
C MET A 138 1.01 0.03 -1.42
N SER A 139 1.73 -1.04 -1.08
CA SER A 139 2.88 -0.96 -0.16
C SER A 139 4.02 -0.10 -0.73
N VAL A 140 4.34 -0.24 -2.02
CA VAL A 140 5.35 0.62 -2.70
C VAL A 140 4.92 2.08 -2.66
N ALA A 141 3.66 2.36 -2.98
CA ALA A 141 3.12 3.72 -2.94
C ALA A 141 3.08 4.29 -1.53
N ALA A 142 2.77 3.48 -0.51
CA ALA A 142 2.76 3.90 0.88
C ALA A 142 4.14 4.35 1.36
N ASP A 143 5.19 3.65 0.94
CA ASP A 143 6.57 4.04 1.24
C ASP A 143 6.95 5.32 0.49
N LYS A 144 6.67 5.38 -0.81
CA LYS A 144 6.94 6.55 -1.67
C LYS A 144 6.26 7.83 -1.17
N PHE A 145 5.00 7.74 -0.78
CA PHE A 145 4.23 8.86 -0.26
C PHE A 145 4.34 9.02 1.25
N GLU A 146 5.21 8.25 1.91
CA GLU A 146 5.47 8.32 3.34
C GLU A 146 4.19 8.25 4.21
N VAL A 147 3.26 7.37 3.86
CA VAL A 147 1.99 7.14 4.58
C VAL A 147 2.10 5.87 5.43
N SER A 148 2.63 6.00 6.66
CA SER A 148 2.95 4.83 7.50
C SER A 148 1.73 3.96 7.86
N CYS A 149 0.57 4.56 8.08
CA CYS A 149 -0.66 3.80 8.36
C CYS A 149 -1.13 2.99 7.13
N LEU A 150 -0.95 3.53 5.92
CA LEU A 150 -1.25 2.82 4.69
C LEU A 150 -0.28 1.65 4.49
N LYS A 151 1.01 1.82 4.81
CA LYS A 151 2.02 0.76 4.71
C LYS A 151 1.63 -0.47 5.53
N ARG A 152 1.15 -0.27 6.77
CA ARG A 152 0.63 -1.35 7.62
C ARG A 152 -0.64 -1.98 7.04
N CYS A 153 -1.62 -1.15 6.65
CA CYS A 153 -2.88 -1.63 6.07
C CYS A 153 -2.64 -2.44 4.79
N ALA A 154 -1.74 -1.99 3.92
CA ALA A 154 -1.37 -2.67 2.69
C ALA A 154 -0.67 -4.00 2.96
N ALA A 155 0.21 -4.07 3.97
CA ALA A 155 0.84 -5.33 4.37
C ALA A 155 -0.18 -6.35 4.92
N GLU A 156 -1.17 -5.90 5.70
CA GLU A 156 -2.26 -6.75 6.21
C GLU A 156 -3.12 -7.29 5.06
N LYS A 157 -3.55 -6.42 4.13
CA LYS A 157 -4.33 -6.83 2.95
C LYS A 157 -3.54 -7.70 1.99
N LEU A 158 -2.24 -7.43 1.82
CA LEU A 158 -1.33 -8.28 1.06
C LEU A 158 -1.28 -9.67 1.66
N ARG A 159 -1.11 -9.79 2.97
CA ARG A 159 -1.11 -11.07 3.68
C ARG A 159 -2.41 -11.81 3.43
N ASP A 160 -3.56 -11.17 3.70
CA ASP A 160 -4.88 -11.77 3.52
C ASP A 160 -5.13 -12.25 2.09
N ALA A 161 -4.68 -11.49 1.09
CA ALA A 161 -4.79 -11.87 -0.32
C ALA A 161 -3.87 -13.06 -0.66
N SER A 162 -2.60 -12.99 -0.25
CA SER A 162 -1.61 -14.04 -0.47
C SER A 162 -2.02 -15.36 0.19
N GLU A 163 -2.64 -15.32 1.36
CA GLU A 163 -3.16 -16.51 2.06
C GLU A 163 -4.28 -17.21 1.31
N LYS A 164 -5.11 -16.45 0.61
CA LYS A 164 -6.25 -16.99 -0.15
C LYS A 164 -5.84 -17.47 -1.53
N LEU A 165 -4.75 -16.92 -2.08
CA LEU A 165 -4.35 -17.06 -3.47
C LEU A 165 -2.91 -17.56 -3.65
N TRP A 166 -2.31 -18.17 -2.61
CA TRP A 166 -0.93 -18.66 -2.63
C TRP A 166 -0.66 -19.66 -3.75
N ASN A 167 -1.68 -20.42 -4.16
CA ASN A 167 -1.63 -21.47 -5.18
C ASN A 167 -1.90 -20.94 -6.61
N THR A 168 -1.83 -19.63 -6.81
CA THR A 168 -2.05 -19.00 -8.11
C THR A 168 -0.75 -18.43 -8.68
N ASP A 169 -0.68 -18.31 -10.00
CA ASP A 169 0.44 -17.67 -10.70
C ASP A 169 0.66 -16.20 -10.27
N ALA A 170 -0.39 -15.53 -9.80
CA ALA A 170 -0.31 -14.19 -9.23
C ALA A 170 0.63 -14.12 -8.02
N PHE A 171 0.64 -15.15 -7.16
CA PHE A 171 1.51 -15.18 -5.99
C PHE A 171 3.00 -15.27 -6.38
N VAL A 172 3.34 -16.16 -7.32
CA VAL A 172 4.70 -16.30 -7.85
C VAL A 172 5.15 -14.99 -8.52
N LYS A 173 4.29 -14.37 -9.34
CA LYS A 173 4.57 -13.07 -9.97
C LYS A 173 4.76 -11.95 -8.97
N ALA A 174 4.02 -11.94 -7.87
CA ALA A 174 4.17 -10.96 -6.81
C ALA A 174 5.52 -11.10 -6.09
N ILE A 175 5.99 -12.32 -5.83
CA ILE A 175 7.33 -12.57 -5.27
C ILE A 175 8.40 -12.08 -6.26
N ALA A 176 8.31 -12.45 -7.54
CA ALA A 176 9.25 -12.00 -8.57
C ALA A 176 9.33 -10.46 -8.62
N TYR A 177 8.18 -9.79 -8.58
CA TYR A 177 8.12 -8.33 -8.54
C TYR A 177 8.70 -7.75 -7.24
N ALA A 178 8.49 -8.38 -6.08
CA ALA A 178 8.99 -7.89 -4.81
C ALA A 178 10.53 -7.95 -4.70
N TYR A 179 11.16 -8.92 -5.35
CA TYR A 179 12.60 -9.17 -5.25
C TYR A 179 13.41 -8.79 -6.49
N SER A 180 12.78 -8.28 -7.55
CA SER A 180 13.49 -7.76 -8.71
C SER A 180 14.38 -6.56 -8.34
N GLU A 181 15.48 -6.38 -9.08
CA GLU A 181 16.46 -5.31 -8.83
C GLU A 181 15.85 -3.89 -8.91
N THR A 182 14.78 -3.74 -9.70
CA THR A 182 14.08 -2.47 -9.88
C THR A 182 12.99 -2.23 -8.84
N SER A 183 12.76 -3.20 -7.96
CA SER A 183 11.69 -3.16 -6.98
C SER A 183 12.00 -2.24 -5.81
N ARG A 184 11.11 -1.27 -5.57
CA ARG A 184 11.09 -0.42 -4.37
C ARG A 184 10.20 -1.00 -3.27
N VAL A 185 9.88 -2.29 -3.35
CA VAL A 185 9.09 -2.98 -2.33
C VAL A 185 9.88 -2.99 -1.02
N ASP A 186 9.21 -2.61 0.06
CA ASP A 186 9.81 -2.55 1.36
C ASP A 186 10.00 -3.94 2.01
N VAL A 187 10.77 -3.95 3.09
CA VAL A 187 11.06 -5.16 3.88
C VAL A 187 9.78 -5.78 4.47
N MET A 188 8.77 -4.98 4.79
CA MET A 188 7.54 -5.45 5.43
C MET A 188 6.72 -6.31 4.46
N ALA A 189 6.52 -5.84 3.23
CA ALA A 189 5.83 -6.58 2.19
C ALA A 189 6.61 -7.84 1.75
N ARG A 190 7.94 -7.76 1.67
CA ARG A 190 8.81 -8.94 1.44
C ARG A 190 8.64 -9.99 2.52
N SER A 191 8.70 -9.59 3.80
CA SER A 191 8.48 -10.48 4.94
C SER A 191 7.12 -11.17 4.86
N VAL A 192 6.05 -10.43 4.54
CA VAL A 192 4.71 -11.00 4.35
C VAL A 192 4.71 -12.11 3.29
N LEU A 193 5.28 -11.86 2.11
CA LEU A 193 5.31 -12.84 1.02
C LEU A 193 6.15 -14.07 1.38
N ALA A 194 7.33 -13.88 1.99
CA ALA A 194 8.19 -14.96 2.45
C ALA A 194 7.51 -15.82 3.53
N GLU A 195 6.83 -15.20 4.49
CA GLU A 195 6.08 -15.88 5.55
C GLU A 195 4.88 -16.68 5.01
N VAL A 196 4.17 -16.16 4.01
CA VAL A 196 3.10 -16.92 3.35
C VAL A 196 3.70 -18.09 2.59
N ALA A 197 4.77 -17.88 1.83
CA ALA A 197 5.44 -18.95 1.11
C ALA A 197 5.96 -20.05 2.04
N ALA A 198 6.57 -19.70 3.18
CA ALA A 198 7.05 -20.64 4.17
C ALA A 198 5.95 -21.55 4.72
N ARG A 199 4.76 -21.00 4.98
CA ARG A 199 3.63 -21.79 5.52
C ARG A 199 3.01 -22.74 4.51
N HIS A 200 3.21 -22.49 3.22
CA HIS A 200 2.77 -23.36 2.12
C HIS A 200 3.97 -24.05 1.43
N ALA A 201 5.12 -24.14 2.10
CA ALA A 201 6.38 -24.59 1.51
C ALA A 201 6.32 -26.00 0.90
N SER A 202 5.59 -26.93 1.55
CA SER A 202 5.44 -28.31 1.04
C SER A 202 4.85 -28.33 -0.36
N ASP A 203 3.82 -27.52 -0.59
CA ASP A 203 3.07 -27.50 -1.84
C ASP A 203 3.80 -26.64 -2.89
N LEU A 204 4.31 -25.49 -2.47
CA LEU A 204 5.08 -24.58 -3.33
C LEU A 204 6.38 -25.21 -3.83
N SER A 205 7.04 -26.06 -3.02
CA SER A 205 8.27 -26.76 -3.43
C SER A 205 8.09 -27.65 -4.67
N GLN A 206 6.85 -28.08 -4.96
CA GLN A 206 6.52 -28.90 -6.13
C GLN A 206 6.39 -28.06 -7.41
N ILE A 207 6.18 -26.74 -7.28
CA ILE A 207 5.98 -25.83 -8.41
C ILE A 207 7.34 -25.41 -9.00
N ILE A 208 7.56 -25.70 -10.29
CA ILE A 208 8.82 -25.35 -10.99
C ILE A 208 9.09 -23.85 -10.90
N ALA A 209 8.10 -23.03 -11.26
CA ALA A 209 8.25 -21.57 -11.26
C ALA A 209 8.61 -21.00 -9.89
N PHE A 210 8.18 -21.64 -8.78
CA PHE A 210 8.56 -21.21 -7.44
C PHE A 210 10.03 -21.56 -7.12
N ARG A 211 10.50 -22.74 -7.55
CA ARG A 211 11.91 -23.12 -7.40
C ARG A 211 12.82 -22.20 -8.22
N ASP A 212 12.39 -21.83 -9.42
CA ASP A 212 13.12 -20.87 -10.26
C ASP A 212 13.31 -19.53 -9.53
N LEU A 213 12.33 -19.06 -8.73
CA LEU A 213 12.48 -17.86 -7.90
C LEU A 213 13.52 -18.01 -6.79
N LEU A 214 13.64 -19.20 -6.18
CA LEU A 214 14.64 -19.45 -5.12
C LEU A 214 16.07 -19.42 -5.68
N ASP A 215 16.23 -19.82 -6.95
CA ASP A 215 17.51 -19.80 -7.66
C ASP A 215 17.82 -18.40 -8.22
N GLU A 216 16.81 -17.69 -8.74
CA GLU A 216 16.95 -16.36 -9.34
C GLU A 216 17.18 -15.27 -8.28
N PHE A 217 16.42 -15.30 -7.19
CA PHE A 217 16.42 -14.24 -6.18
C PHE A 217 17.05 -14.72 -4.87
N LEU A 218 18.37 -14.53 -4.72
CA LEU A 218 19.10 -14.94 -3.52
C LEU A 218 18.50 -14.35 -2.23
N GLN A 219 18.10 -13.07 -2.25
CA GLN A 219 17.49 -12.44 -1.08
C GLN A 219 16.13 -13.06 -0.74
N PHE A 220 15.35 -13.48 -1.73
CA PHE A 220 14.11 -14.21 -1.48
C PHE A 220 14.39 -15.56 -0.81
N ASN A 221 15.40 -16.29 -1.27
CA ASN A 221 15.79 -17.57 -0.67
C ASN A 221 16.20 -17.43 0.80
N VAL A 222 16.95 -16.37 1.14
CA VAL A 222 17.30 -16.04 2.53
C VAL A 222 16.05 -15.76 3.36
N ASP A 223 15.19 -14.84 2.91
CA ASP A 223 13.98 -14.45 3.65
C ASP A 223 13.01 -15.63 3.81
N PHE A 224 12.85 -16.45 2.77
CA PHE A 224 12.04 -17.66 2.77
C PHE A 224 12.58 -18.70 3.77
N THR A 225 13.89 -18.98 3.74
CA THR A 225 14.51 -19.96 4.65
C THR A 225 14.40 -19.49 6.10
N GLU A 226 14.63 -18.20 6.37
CA GLU A 226 14.42 -17.63 7.70
C GLU A 226 12.97 -17.77 8.17
N ALA A 227 12.00 -17.53 7.27
CA ALA A 227 10.60 -17.67 7.58
C ALA A 227 10.23 -19.13 7.87
N VAL A 228 10.75 -20.11 7.10
CA VAL A 228 10.55 -21.55 7.35
C VAL A 228 11.05 -21.93 8.74
N VAL A 229 12.27 -21.52 9.11
CA VAL A 229 12.85 -21.81 10.43
C VAL A 229 12.00 -21.21 11.56
N LYS A 230 11.45 -20.00 11.38
CA LYS A 230 10.55 -19.36 12.35
C LYS A 230 9.20 -20.07 12.48
N THR A 231 8.76 -20.79 11.44
CA THR A 231 7.48 -21.51 11.43
C THR A 231 7.56 -22.95 11.94
N GLU A 232 8.76 -23.54 12.05
CA GLU A 232 8.91 -24.86 12.66
C GLU A 232 8.59 -24.79 14.17
N PRO A 233 7.67 -25.62 14.69
CA PRO A 233 7.43 -25.67 16.12
C PRO A 233 8.68 -26.18 16.82
N ASP A 234 9.08 -25.49 17.89
CA ASP A 234 10.22 -25.86 18.74
C ASP A 234 10.07 -27.31 19.24
N MET A 235 10.75 -28.24 18.56
CA MET A 235 10.76 -29.66 18.89
C MET A 235 11.46 -29.96 20.23
N SER A 236 11.96 -28.95 20.95
CA SER A 236 12.56 -29.12 22.28
C SER A 236 11.54 -29.14 23.44
N GLN A 237 10.26 -28.82 23.21
CA GLN A 237 9.20 -28.91 24.22
C GLN A 237 8.24 -30.09 23.95
N GLY A 238 8.72 -31.33 24.01
CA GLY A 238 7.87 -32.45 23.65
C GLY A 238 8.35 -33.86 23.93
N MET A 239 8.97 -34.15 25.07
CA MET A 239 8.89 -35.50 25.65
C MET A 239 8.65 -35.40 27.16
N PRO A 240 7.44 -35.70 27.66
CA PRO A 240 7.32 -36.11 29.05
C PRO A 240 7.97 -37.50 29.15
N TYR A 241 9.08 -37.58 29.90
CA TYR A 241 9.48 -38.83 30.51
C TYR A 241 8.37 -39.25 31.47
N VAL A 242 7.52 -40.22 31.09
CA VAL A 242 7.08 -41.40 31.88
C VAL A 242 6.52 -42.44 30.91
#